data_AF-A0A7C4IR02-F1
#
_entry.id   AF-A0A7C4IR02-F1
#
_cell.length_a   1.000
_cell.length_b   1.000
_cell.length_c   1.000
_cell.angle_alpha   90.00
_cell.angle_beta   90.00
_cell.angle_gamma   90.00
#
_symmetry.space_group_name_H-M   'P 1'
#
loop_
_entity.id
_entity.type
_entity.pdbx_description
1 polymer ?
#
loop_
_entity_poly.entity_id
_entity_poly.type
_entity_poly.pdbx_seq_one_letter_code
_entity_poly.pdbx_strand_id
1 'polypeptide(L)'
;MNRQRRTIIANAVVAAGVRVLAILALTSLVASPLSAVADGLRGVWGDLIRGTARVADDVPVKKVDDLVAELGKSRAARGAVETELRSAGRLAKADDVLRGAARSDEILKLLRSATADLHPSVIRRIEQLDDASREAALVVAKGGHDLRRAVPDLAARGRLVREGGAETIAAVGMFGPDAARAAMRLDEAIKAGTVVVKPGSRAVSVADFGNVMTRFGDASWKFWNTYIQPHWKVWLASGALAAYLANPEYFQDAAGQLTEAGFRHLTELAGEVAASAIRGVGEGSGRAVKEIAEATRDTILHPQYGMYSLIGTVIFLAGIALCFRRVRHWALRPLQWLNQAPKQSLIATRNADEGKPNADSASGPNGNSERPNKKSECSAS
;
A
#
# COMPACT_ATOMS: atom_id res chain seq x y z
N MET A 1 -47.09 20.18 -64.24
CA MET A 1 -46.93 19.48 -62.93
C MET A 1 -45.87 18.36 -62.91
N ASN A 2 -45.54 17.66 -64.00
CA ASN A 2 -44.58 16.53 -63.94
C ASN A 2 -43.09 16.89 -63.84
N ARG A 3 -42.65 18.09 -64.23
CA ARG A 3 -41.23 18.50 -64.10
C ARG A 3 -40.83 18.85 -62.66
N GLN A 4 -41.72 19.48 -61.88
CA GLN A 4 -41.44 19.88 -60.50
C GLN A 4 -41.31 18.69 -59.53
N ARG A 5 -42.04 17.60 -59.75
CA ARG A 5 -41.88 16.38 -58.93
C ARG A 5 -40.57 15.65 -59.18
N ARG A 6 -40.03 15.72 -60.40
CA ARG A 6 -38.74 15.07 -60.74
C ARG A 6 -37.54 15.78 -60.10
N THR A 7 -37.58 17.10 -59.96
CA THR A 7 -36.48 17.86 -59.33
C THR A 7 -36.44 17.66 -57.80
N ILE A 8 -37.60 17.51 -57.15
CA ILE A 8 -37.65 17.28 -55.70
C ILE A 8 -37.06 15.90 -55.33
N ILE A 9 -37.36 14.87 -56.12
CA ILE A 9 -36.84 13.51 -55.88
C ILE A 9 -35.32 13.44 -56.13
N ALA A 10 -34.83 14.11 -57.18
CA ALA A 10 -33.39 14.13 -57.48
C ALA A 10 -32.57 14.79 -56.36
N ASN A 11 -33.05 15.91 -55.80
CA ASN A 11 -32.34 16.60 -54.72
C ASN A 11 -32.34 15.81 -53.40
N ALA A 12 -33.40 15.05 -53.11
CA ALA A 12 -33.47 14.21 -51.92
C ALA A 12 -32.47 13.04 -51.96
N VAL A 13 -32.28 12.42 -53.13
CA VAL A 13 -31.34 11.31 -53.31
C VAL A 13 -29.89 11.80 -53.20
N VAL A 14 -29.58 12.97 -53.76
CA VAL A 14 -28.24 13.58 -53.64
C VAL A 14 -27.93 13.96 -52.19
N ALA A 15 -28.89 14.55 -51.47
CA ALA A 15 -28.71 14.90 -50.06
C ALA A 15 -28.51 13.68 -49.16
N ALA A 16 -29.19 12.56 -49.44
CA ALA A 16 -29.00 11.31 -48.71
C ALA A 16 -27.61 10.69 -48.99
N GLY A 17 -27.15 10.70 -50.25
CA GLY A 17 -25.83 10.20 -50.62
C GLY A 17 -24.68 10.96 -49.96
N VAL A 18 -24.78 12.30 -49.89
CA VAL A 18 -23.76 13.14 -49.25
C VAL A 18 -23.68 12.89 -47.74
N ARG A 19 -24.80 12.64 -47.06
CA ARG A 19 -24.82 12.33 -45.63
C ARG A 19 -24.20 10.97 -45.32
N VAL A 20 -24.44 9.96 -46.15
CA VAL A 20 -23.85 8.62 -45.99
C VAL A 20 -22.34 8.67 -46.22
N LEU A 21 -21.87 9.40 -47.24
CA LEU A 21 -20.44 9.61 -47.49
C LEU A 21 -19.75 10.40 -46.38
N ALA A 22 -20.42 11.41 -45.81
CA ALA A 22 -19.87 12.18 -44.69
C ALA A 22 -19.76 11.32 -43.41
N ILE A 23 -20.74 10.46 -43.13
CA ILE A 23 -20.68 9.54 -41.98
C ILE A 23 -19.58 8.49 -42.19
N LEU A 24 -19.47 7.93 -43.40
CA LEU A 24 -18.40 6.97 -43.73
C LEU A 24 -17.00 7.59 -43.64
N ALA A 25 -16.83 8.83 -44.13
CA ALA A 25 -15.57 9.57 -44.02
C ALA A 25 -15.25 9.94 -42.56
N LEU A 26 -16.25 10.28 -41.74
CA LEU A 26 -16.05 10.55 -40.32
C LEU A 26 -15.67 9.26 -39.55
N THR A 27 -16.26 8.11 -39.91
CA THR A 27 -15.90 6.82 -39.29
C THR A 27 -14.54 6.29 -39.73
N SER A 28 -14.11 6.55 -40.97
CA SER A 28 -12.78 6.14 -41.45
C SER A 28 -11.65 7.04 -40.92
N LEU A 29 -11.94 8.33 -40.63
CA LEU A 29 -10.96 9.24 -40.00
C LEU A 29 -10.72 8.89 -38.52
N VAL A 30 -11.69 8.29 -37.83
CA VAL A 30 -11.55 7.83 -36.43
C VAL A 30 -10.85 6.46 -36.36
N ALA A 31 -10.78 5.70 -37.46
CA ALA A 31 -10.18 4.37 -37.52
C ALA A 31 -8.65 4.37 -37.79
N SER A 32 -7.99 5.53 -37.79
CA SER A 32 -6.53 5.66 -37.97
C SER A 32 -5.80 5.91 -36.63
N PRO A 33 -4.46 5.97 -36.61
CA PRO A 33 -3.50 5.04 -36.01
C PRO A 33 -3.42 5.00 -34.47
N LEU A 34 -4.55 5.08 -33.75
CA LEU A 34 -4.56 5.02 -32.28
C LEU A 34 -3.90 3.74 -31.72
N SER A 35 -3.98 2.62 -32.44
CA SER A 35 -3.30 1.37 -32.05
C SER A 35 -1.77 1.47 -32.11
N ALA A 36 -1.21 2.13 -33.13
CA ALA A 36 0.24 2.30 -33.26
C ALA A 36 0.82 3.21 -32.16
N VAL A 37 0.05 4.21 -31.74
CA VAL A 37 0.41 5.07 -30.59
C VAL A 37 0.33 4.29 -29.28
N ALA A 38 -0.70 3.46 -29.11
CA ALA A 38 -0.85 2.61 -27.93
C ALA A 38 0.30 1.60 -27.78
N ASP A 39 0.70 0.94 -28.88
CA ASP A 39 1.83 0.00 -28.89
C ASP A 39 3.16 0.69 -28.56
N GLY A 40 3.37 1.92 -29.05
CA GLY A 40 4.54 2.73 -28.73
C GLY A 40 4.62 3.11 -27.26
N LEU A 41 3.50 3.51 -26.66
CA LEU A 41 3.41 3.85 -25.23
C LEU A 41 3.73 2.64 -24.36
N ARG A 42 3.19 1.47 -24.71
CA ARG A 42 3.38 0.23 -23.95
C ARG A 42 4.85 -0.14 -23.74
N GLY A 43 5.67 0.03 -24.78
CA GLY A 43 7.11 -0.17 -24.70
C GLY A 43 7.78 0.77 -23.71
N VAL A 44 7.44 2.06 -23.75
CA VAL A 44 8.03 3.09 -22.87
C VAL A 44 7.80 2.78 -21.39
N TRP A 45 6.58 2.39 -21.04
CA TRP A 45 6.23 2.09 -19.66
C TRP A 45 6.86 0.80 -19.15
N GLY A 46 6.93 -0.23 -20.00
CA GLY A 46 7.65 -1.47 -19.70
C GLY A 46 9.14 -1.20 -19.42
N ASP A 47 9.79 -0.44 -20.30
CA ASP A 47 11.20 -0.07 -20.18
C ASP A 47 11.44 0.81 -18.93
N LEU A 48 10.54 1.74 -18.65
CA LEU A 48 10.58 2.60 -17.46
C LEU A 48 10.51 1.76 -16.18
N ILE A 49 9.52 0.86 -16.09
CA ILE A 49 9.31 0.00 -14.93
C ILE A 49 10.52 -0.90 -14.69
N ARG A 50 10.98 -1.62 -15.74
CA ARG A 50 12.11 -2.55 -15.62
C ARG A 50 13.41 -1.82 -15.29
N GLY A 51 13.66 -0.69 -15.96
CA GLY A 51 14.88 0.09 -15.75
C GLY A 51 14.95 0.74 -14.36
N THR A 52 13.86 1.32 -13.88
CA THR A 52 13.83 2.00 -12.57
C THR A 52 13.86 0.99 -11.42
N ALA A 53 13.11 -0.10 -11.54
CA ALA A 53 13.16 -1.20 -10.59
C ALA A 53 14.45 -2.04 -10.72
N ARG A 54 15.30 -1.83 -11.74
CA ARG A 54 16.43 -2.70 -12.08
C ARG A 54 16.05 -4.19 -12.00
N VAL A 55 15.06 -4.56 -12.81
CA VAL A 55 14.59 -5.93 -12.98
C VAL A 55 15.04 -6.43 -14.36
N ALA A 56 15.20 -7.74 -14.53
CA ALA A 56 15.58 -8.33 -15.80
C ALA A 56 14.57 -8.02 -16.92
N ASP A 57 15.07 -7.89 -18.15
CA ASP A 57 14.30 -7.45 -19.32
C ASP A 57 13.19 -8.44 -19.72
N ASP A 58 13.30 -9.71 -19.31
CA ASP A 58 12.35 -10.78 -19.59
C ASP A 58 11.13 -10.78 -18.66
N VAL A 59 11.09 -9.91 -17.65
CA VAL A 59 9.98 -9.85 -16.71
C VAL A 59 8.75 -9.19 -17.35
N PRO A 60 7.65 -9.93 -17.58
CA PRO A 60 6.46 -9.36 -18.17
C PRO A 60 5.76 -8.47 -17.15
N VAL A 61 5.48 -7.23 -17.55
CA VAL A 61 4.71 -6.28 -16.74
C VAL A 61 3.26 -6.34 -17.22
N LYS A 62 2.35 -6.78 -16.35
CA LYS A 62 0.92 -6.87 -16.67
C LYS A 62 0.24 -5.51 -16.46
N LYS A 63 -0.85 -5.27 -17.20
CA LYS A 63 -1.79 -4.14 -17.02
C LYS A 63 -1.18 -2.74 -17.07
N VAL A 64 -0.09 -2.59 -17.81
CA VAL A 64 0.56 -1.30 -18.01
C VAL A 64 -0.40 -0.29 -18.65
N ASP A 65 -1.20 -0.75 -19.62
CA ASP A 65 -2.10 0.11 -20.39
C ASP A 65 -3.25 0.68 -19.52
N ASP A 66 -3.87 -0.19 -18.71
CA ASP A 66 -4.94 0.18 -17.78
C ASP A 66 -4.43 1.17 -16.72
N LEU A 67 -3.22 0.95 -16.21
CA LEU A 67 -2.60 1.82 -15.23
C LEU A 67 -2.44 3.25 -15.75
N VAL A 68 -1.96 3.45 -16.97
CA VAL A 68 -1.69 4.80 -17.51
C VAL A 68 -2.99 5.60 -17.60
N ALA A 69 -4.06 4.96 -18.09
CA ALA A 69 -5.36 5.57 -18.19
C ALA A 69 -5.96 5.90 -16.81
N GLU A 70 -5.73 5.06 -15.80
CA GLU A 70 -6.20 5.26 -14.42
C GLU A 70 -5.37 6.29 -13.65
N LEU A 71 -4.03 6.22 -13.70
CA LEU A 71 -3.13 7.14 -12.99
C LEU A 71 -3.26 8.56 -13.51
N GLY A 72 -3.38 8.77 -14.83
CA GLY A 72 -3.59 10.11 -15.40
C GLY A 72 -4.86 10.79 -14.88
N LYS A 73 -5.86 10.00 -14.47
CA LYS A 73 -7.12 10.45 -13.89
C LYS A 73 -7.13 10.41 -12.35
N SER A 74 -6.22 9.67 -11.73
CA SER A 74 -6.21 9.43 -10.28
C SER A 74 -5.85 10.69 -9.51
N ARG A 75 -6.75 11.14 -8.63
CA ARG A 75 -6.47 12.23 -7.69
C ARG A 75 -5.35 11.86 -6.72
N ALA A 76 -5.20 10.58 -6.39
CA ALA A 76 -4.20 10.13 -5.45
C ALA A 76 -2.79 10.19 -6.06
N ALA A 77 -2.63 9.84 -7.34
CA ALA A 77 -1.37 10.01 -8.06
C ALA A 77 -0.96 11.49 -8.14
N ARG A 78 -1.92 12.38 -8.49
CA ARG A 78 -1.69 13.83 -8.50
C ARG A 78 -1.35 14.37 -7.11
N GLY A 79 -2.03 13.88 -6.08
CA GLY A 79 -1.77 14.26 -4.69
C GLY A 79 -0.38 13.87 -4.22
N ALA A 80 0.09 12.65 -4.57
CA ALA A 80 1.43 12.19 -4.26
C ALA A 80 2.51 13.08 -4.92
N VAL A 81 2.33 13.39 -6.21
CA VAL A 81 3.21 14.33 -6.93
C VAL A 81 3.17 15.72 -6.29
N GLU A 82 1.98 16.21 -5.94
CA GLU A 82 1.83 17.53 -5.31
C GLU A 82 2.49 17.59 -3.92
N THR A 83 2.36 16.55 -3.08
CA THR A 83 3.04 16.50 -1.79
C THR A 83 4.56 16.55 -1.94
N GLU A 84 5.10 15.96 -2.99
CA GLU A 84 6.53 15.98 -3.27
C GLU A 84 7.00 17.32 -3.83
N LEU A 85 6.22 17.93 -4.72
CA LEU A 85 6.48 19.29 -5.19
C LEU A 85 6.41 20.31 -4.04
N ARG A 86 5.51 20.10 -3.07
CA ARG A 86 5.45 20.91 -1.85
C ARG A 86 6.65 20.67 -0.93
N SER A 87 7.06 19.42 -0.72
CA SER A 87 8.23 19.10 0.14
C SER A 87 9.54 19.59 -0.46
N ALA A 88 9.64 19.67 -1.79
CA ALA A 88 10.73 20.32 -2.51
C ALA A 88 10.76 21.86 -2.31
N GLY A 89 9.80 22.44 -1.59
CA GLY A 89 9.79 23.84 -1.15
C GLY A 89 9.40 24.86 -2.21
N ARG A 90 8.71 24.44 -3.29
CA ARG A 90 8.73 25.18 -4.57
C ARG A 90 7.38 25.64 -5.14
N LEU A 91 6.25 25.32 -4.49
CA LEU A 91 4.92 25.68 -5.00
C LEU A 91 4.25 26.88 -4.30
N ALA A 92 4.92 27.54 -3.36
CA ALA A 92 4.22 28.41 -2.41
C ALA A 92 3.69 29.75 -2.97
N LYS A 93 4.09 30.26 -4.15
CA LYS A 93 3.72 31.64 -4.58
C LYS A 93 3.74 31.91 -6.10
N ALA A 94 2.88 31.28 -6.90
CA ALA A 94 2.74 31.68 -8.32
C ALA A 94 1.29 31.62 -8.82
N ASP A 95 0.95 32.48 -9.78
CA ASP A 95 -0.35 32.52 -10.48
C ASP A 95 -0.66 31.21 -11.23
N ASP A 96 -1.94 30.85 -11.33
CA ASP A 96 -2.42 29.55 -11.83
C ASP A 96 -1.91 29.17 -13.23
N VAL A 97 -1.65 30.15 -14.11
CA VAL A 97 -1.15 29.91 -15.48
C VAL A 97 0.35 29.64 -15.48
N LEU A 98 1.13 30.35 -14.66
CA LEU A 98 2.57 30.11 -14.51
C LEU A 98 2.85 28.80 -13.76
N ARG A 99 1.90 28.32 -12.95
CA ARG A 99 2.01 27.01 -12.26
C ARG A 99 2.07 25.84 -13.23
N GLY A 100 1.40 25.89 -14.38
CA GLY A 100 1.40 24.79 -15.34
C GLY A 100 2.80 24.50 -15.88
N ALA A 101 3.45 25.51 -16.48
CA ALA A 101 4.80 25.37 -17.02
C ALA A 101 5.84 25.04 -15.94
N ALA A 102 5.78 25.72 -14.79
CA ALA A 102 6.70 25.46 -13.67
C ALA A 102 6.52 24.04 -13.09
N ARG A 103 5.29 23.52 -13.06
CA ARG A 103 4.99 22.15 -12.64
C ARG A 103 5.58 21.15 -13.62
N SER A 104 5.39 21.34 -14.93
CA SER A 104 5.95 20.44 -15.94
C SER A 104 7.49 20.42 -15.90
N ASP A 105 8.15 21.58 -15.74
CA ASP A 105 9.60 21.65 -15.59
C ASP A 105 10.12 20.95 -14.33
N GLU A 106 9.45 21.14 -13.18
CA GLU A 106 9.84 20.48 -11.93
C GLU A 106 9.57 18.97 -11.98
N ILE A 107 8.47 18.52 -12.61
CA ILE A 107 8.22 17.10 -12.88
C ILE A 107 9.35 16.51 -13.71
N LEU A 108 9.77 17.19 -14.79
CA LEU A 108 10.89 16.72 -15.62
C LEU A 108 12.19 16.66 -14.82
N LYS A 109 12.43 17.62 -13.92
CA LYS A 109 13.61 17.62 -13.05
C LYS A 109 13.58 16.44 -12.08
N LEU A 110 12.47 16.20 -11.41
CA LEU A 110 12.28 15.06 -10.51
C LEU A 110 12.41 13.74 -11.28
N LEU A 111 11.82 13.67 -12.46
CA LEU A 111 11.87 12.49 -13.31
C LEU A 111 13.30 12.20 -13.73
N ARG A 112 14.07 13.20 -14.21
CA ARG A 112 15.50 13.04 -14.51
C ARG A 112 16.32 12.59 -13.30
N SER A 113 15.97 13.05 -12.09
CA SER A 113 16.65 12.60 -10.87
C SER A 113 16.33 11.13 -10.53
N ALA A 114 15.07 10.71 -10.66
CA ALA A 114 14.63 9.34 -10.40
C ALA A 114 15.09 8.36 -11.50
N THR A 115 15.31 8.87 -12.70
CA THR A 115 15.67 8.11 -13.91
C THR A 115 17.11 8.33 -14.37
N ALA A 116 17.99 8.83 -13.50
CA ALA A 116 19.39 9.11 -13.86
C ALA A 116 20.14 7.89 -14.42
N ASP A 117 19.69 6.68 -14.06
CA ASP A 117 20.24 5.40 -14.51
C ASP A 117 19.60 4.89 -15.83
N LEU A 118 18.56 5.53 -16.36
CA LEU A 118 17.85 5.06 -17.56
C LEU A 118 18.54 5.45 -18.85
N HIS A 119 18.30 4.68 -19.90
CA HIS A 119 18.79 4.98 -21.23
C HIS A 119 18.21 6.33 -21.74
N PRO A 120 19.02 7.23 -22.35
CA PRO A 120 18.57 8.55 -22.79
C PRO A 120 17.38 8.53 -23.77
N SER A 121 17.18 7.44 -24.51
CA SER A 121 16.01 7.30 -25.40
C SER A 121 14.69 7.22 -24.62
N VAL A 122 14.67 6.56 -23.46
CA VAL A 122 13.48 6.44 -22.61
C VAL A 122 13.12 7.82 -22.05
N ILE A 123 14.13 8.57 -21.60
CA ILE A 123 13.94 9.94 -21.09
C ILE A 123 13.33 10.83 -22.18
N ARG A 124 13.87 10.82 -23.41
CA ARG A 124 13.31 11.59 -24.53
C ARG A 124 11.87 11.21 -24.86
N ARG A 125 11.52 9.92 -24.79
CA ARG A 125 10.14 9.46 -25.01
C ARG A 125 9.21 9.94 -23.90
N ILE A 126 9.66 9.92 -22.64
CA ILE A 126 8.88 10.45 -21.51
C ILE A 126 8.67 11.96 -21.63
N GLU A 127 9.68 12.71 -22.10
CA GLU A 127 9.57 14.16 -22.35
C GLU A 127 8.53 14.51 -23.43
N GLN A 128 8.23 13.58 -24.35
CA GLN A 128 7.21 13.74 -25.39
C GLN A 128 5.79 13.38 -24.93
N LEU A 129 5.63 12.84 -23.73
CA LEU A 129 4.32 12.49 -23.18
C LEU A 129 3.55 13.74 -22.74
N ASP A 130 2.22 13.64 -22.74
CA ASP A 130 1.36 14.66 -22.15
C ASP A 130 1.61 14.82 -20.64
N ASP A 131 1.16 15.92 -20.05
CA ASP A 131 1.43 16.23 -18.63
C ASP A 131 0.92 15.16 -17.67
N ALA A 132 -0.25 14.57 -17.92
CA ALA A 132 -0.81 13.55 -17.04
C ALA A 132 -0.01 12.24 -17.11
N SER A 133 0.42 11.87 -18.31
CA SER A 133 1.31 10.73 -18.51
C SER A 133 2.69 10.96 -17.90
N ARG A 134 3.23 12.19 -17.92
CA ARG A 134 4.51 12.52 -17.24
C ARG A 134 4.40 12.41 -15.73
N GLU A 135 3.27 12.81 -15.14
CA GLU A 135 3.01 12.63 -13.70
C GLU A 135 2.94 11.15 -13.31
N ALA A 136 2.21 10.35 -14.10
CA ALA A 136 2.16 8.91 -13.90
C ALA A 136 3.57 8.29 -14.05
N ALA A 137 4.37 8.76 -15.00
CA ALA A 137 5.74 8.28 -15.23
C ALA A 137 6.64 8.60 -14.02
N LEU A 138 6.47 9.78 -13.41
CA LEU A 138 7.18 10.14 -12.19
C LEU A 138 6.81 9.21 -11.03
N VAL A 139 5.51 8.94 -10.80
CA VAL A 139 5.05 8.03 -9.75
C VAL A 139 5.61 6.63 -9.95
N VAL A 140 5.55 6.11 -11.17
CA VAL A 140 6.08 4.77 -11.49
C VAL A 140 7.60 4.72 -11.33
N ALA A 141 8.33 5.73 -11.80
CA ALA A 141 9.79 5.78 -11.68
C ALA A 141 10.24 5.82 -10.22
N LYS A 142 9.57 6.66 -9.42
CA LYS A 142 9.77 6.71 -7.97
C LYS A 142 9.44 5.37 -7.32
N GLY A 143 8.33 4.75 -7.71
CA GLY A 143 7.94 3.42 -7.24
C GLY A 143 8.99 2.36 -7.51
N GLY A 144 9.56 2.33 -8.72
CA GLY A 144 10.67 1.44 -9.07
C GLY A 144 11.91 1.70 -8.20
N HIS A 145 12.26 2.97 -7.97
CA HIS A 145 13.38 3.35 -7.12
C HIS A 145 13.18 2.94 -5.64
N ASP A 146 12.01 3.22 -5.07
CA ASP A 146 11.69 2.90 -3.68
C ASP A 146 11.55 1.39 -3.48
N LEU A 147 11.03 0.67 -4.47
CA LEU A 147 11.02 -0.79 -4.50
C LEU A 147 12.44 -1.36 -4.49
N ARG A 148 13.35 -0.82 -5.31
CA ARG A 148 14.78 -1.21 -5.34
C ARG A 148 15.45 -0.99 -3.99
N ARG A 149 15.13 0.12 -3.30
CA ARG A 149 15.69 0.44 -1.98
C ARG A 149 15.14 -0.45 -0.87
N ALA A 150 13.84 -0.74 -0.90
CA ALA A 150 13.16 -1.55 0.12
C ALA A 150 13.41 -3.05 -0.04
N VAL A 151 13.59 -3.53 -1.28
CA VAL A 151 13.76 -4.95 -1.62
C VAL A 151 15.09 -5.12 -2.38
N PRO A 152 16.21 -5.36 -1.67
CA PRO A 152 17.52 -5.52 -2.29
C PRO A 152 17.59 -6.76 -3.21
N ASP A 153 16.88 -7.83 -2.86
CA ASP A 153 16.85 -9.08 -3.64
C ASP A 153 16.18 -8.88 -5.00
N LEU A 154 16.95 -9.13 -6.06
CA LEU A 154 16.54 -8.96 -7.45
C LEU A 154 15.39 -9.92 -7.80
N ALA A 155 15.43 -11.16 -7.31
CA ALA A 155 14.42 -12.16 -7.63
C ALA A 155 13.06 -11.82 -6.98
N ALA A 156 13.06 -11.43 -5.70
CA ALA A 156 11.87 -10.93 -5.02
C ALA A 156 11.27 -9.71 -5.71
N ARG A 157 12.12 -8.75 -6.09
CA ARG A 157 11.68 -7.55 -6.80
C ARG A 157 11.08 -7.87 -8.17
N GLY A 158 11.72 -8.73 -8.95
CA GLY A 158 11.19 -9.17 -10.24
C GLY A 158 9.85 -9.89 -10.12
N ARG A 159 9.66 -10.71 -9.08
CA ARG A 159 8.37 -11.33 -8.79
C ARG A 159 7.29 -10.30 -8.43
N LEU A 160 7.60 -9.33 -7.56
CA LEU A 160 6.64 -8.28 -7.23
C LEU A 160 6.20 -7.48 -8.46
N VAL A 161 7.13 -7.15 -9.36
CA VAL A 161 6.79 -6.48 -10.63
C VAL A 161 5.92 -7.38 -11.51
N ARG A 162 6.24 -8.67 -11.62
CA ARG A 162 5.54 -9.64 -12.46
C ARG A 162 4.12 -9.99 -11.97
N GLU A 163 4.01 -10.22 -10.67
CA GLU A 163 2.79 -10.72 -10.00
C GLU A 163 1.92 -9.57 -9.51
N GLY A 164 2.54 -8.49 -9.03
CA GLY A 164 1.87 -7.27 -8.59
C GLY A 164 1.52 -6.30 -9.71
N GLY A 165 2.21 -6.39 -10.86
CA GLY A 165 1.95 -5.51 -12.01
C GLY A 165 2.36 -4.06 -11.77
N ALA A 166 1.91 -3.20 -12.66
CA ALA A 166 2.26 -1.79 -12.65
C ALA A 166 1.57 -1.04 -11.48
N GLU A 167 0.38 -1.49 -11.06
CA GLU A 167 -0.41 -0.93 -9.96
C GLU A 167 0.33 -1.04 -8.62
N THR A 168 1.01 -2.16 -8.39
CA THR A 168 1.83 -2.33 -7.18
C THR A 168 3.00 -1.35 -7.16
N ILE A 169 3.65 -1.12 -8.30
CA ILE A 169 4.76 -0.16 -8.42
C ILE A 169 4.25 1.26 -8.20
N ALA A 170 3.10 1.60 -8.77
CA ALA A 170 2.48 2.90 -8.55
C ALA A 170 2.12 3.12 -7.07
N ALA A 171 1.55 2.11 -6.41
CA ALA A 171 1.29 2.15 -4.97
C ALA A 171 2.58 2.39 -4.16
N VAL A 172 3.68 1.73 -4.53
CA VAL A 172 5.00 1.97 -3.94
C VAL A 172 5.49 3.40 -4.20
N GLY A 173 5.28 3.94 -5.40
CA GLY A 173 5.67 5.32 -5.71
C GLY A 173 4.88 6.37 -4.93
N MET A 174 3.61 6.08 -4.65
CA MET A 174 2.73 6.95 -3.86
C MET A 174 3.06 6.92 -2.37
N PHE A 175 3.27 5.74 -1.80
CA PHE A 175 3.39 5.55 -0.35
C PHE A 175 4.81 5.23 0.14
N GLY A 176 5.77 5.15 -0.79
CA GLY A 176 7.18 4.96 -0.51
C GLY A 176 7.57 3.51 -0.16
N PRO A 177 8.74 3.33 0.48
CA PRO A 177 9.32 2.00 0.75
C PRO A 177 8.50 1.15 1.71
N ASP A 178 7.59 1.75 2.47
CA ASP A 178 6.72 1.03 3.41
C ASP A 178 5.68 0.20 2.67
N ALA A 179 5.14 0.73 1.57
CA ALA A 179 4.25 -0.02 0.70
C ALA A 179 4.97 -1.17 0.00
N ALA A 180 6.24 -1.00 -0.35
CA ALA A 180 7.05 -2.10 -0.92
C ALA A 180 7.23 -3.23 0.10
N ARG A 181 7.51 -2.89 1.37
CA ARG A 181 7.61 -3.88 2.46
C ARG A 181 6.26 -4.55 2.76
N ALA A 182 5.16 -3.82 2.68
CA ALA A 182 3.81 -4.37 2.83
C ALA A 182 3.47 -5.35 1.70
N ALA A 183 3.77 -4.99 0.45
CA ALA A 183 3.58 -5.86 -0.72
C ALA A 183 4.44 -7.14 -0.63
N MET A 184 5.70 -7.02 -0.21
CA MET A 184 6.58 -8.18 0.07
C MET A 184 5.97 -9.11 1.13
N ARG A 185 5.51 -8.55 2.24
CA ARG A 185 4.92 -9.33 3.32
C ARG A 185 3.65 -10.06 2.89
N LEU A 186 2.85 -9.43 2.02
CA LEU A 186 1.69 -10.07 1.41
C LEU A 186 2.12 -11.20 0.45
N ASP A 187 3.11 -10.97 -0.41
CA ASP A 187 3.65 -11.98 -1.33
C ASP A 187 4.14 -13.23 -0.57
N GLU A 188 4.90 -13.04 0.50
CA GLU A 188 5.37 -14.12 1.38
C GLU A 188 4.20 -14.87 2.04
N ALA A 189 3.18 -14.15 2.50
CA ALA A 189 2.00 -14.76 3.11
C ALA A 189 1.19 -15.60 2.11
N ILE A 190 1.04 -15.13 0.87
CA ILE A 190 0.39 -15.86 -0.22
C ILE A 190 1.17 -17.13 -0.54
N LYS A 191 2.50 -17.04 -0.68
CA LYS A 191 3.37 -18.19 -0.97
C LYS A 191 3.38 -19.23 0.13
N ALA A 192 3.33 -18.78 1.38
CA ALA A 192 3.24 -19.65 2.53
C ALA A 192 1.85 -20.32 2.67
N GLY A 193 0.87 -19.98 1.81
CA GLY A 193 -0.51 -20.49 1.92
C GLY A 193 -1.24 -20.02 3.18
N THR A 194 -0.75 -18.95 3.81
CA THR A 194 -1.31 -18.44 5.08
C THR A 194 -2.50 -17.51 4.87
N VAL A 195 -2.74 -17.07 3.63
CA VAL A 195 -3.91 -16.27 3.28
C VAL A 195 -5.10 -17.21 3.15
N VAL A 196 -5.98 -17.18 4.15
CA VAL A 196 -7.23 -17.94 4.12
C VAL A 196 -8.19 -17.29 3.13
N VAL A 197 -8.60 -18.03 2.10
CA VAL A 197 -9.57 -17.59 1.09
C VAL A 197 -10.85 -18.40 1.27
N LYS A 198 -12.00 -17.71 1.38
CA LYS A 198 -13.29 -18.37 1.50
C LYS A 198 -13.57 -19.26 0.28
N PRO A 199 -14.08 -20.50 0.44
CA PRO A 199 -14.44 -21.35 -0.70
C PRO A 199 -15.34 -20.61 -1.69
N GLY A 200 -14.99 -20.69 -2.98
CA GLY A 200 -15.68 -19.97 -4.07
C GLY A 200 -15.25 -18.52 -4.28
N SER A 201 -14.38 -17.97 -3.45
CA SER A 201 -13.79 -16.64 -3.67
C SER A 201 -12.54 -16.72 -4.56
N ARG A 202 -12.26 -15.64 -5.30
CA ARG A 202 -11.05 -15.53 -6.11
C ARG A 202 -9.79 -15.52 -5.21
N ALA A 203 -8.74 -16.20 -5.66
CA ALA A 203 -7.43 -16.14 -4.99
C ALA A 203 -6.89 -14.70 -4.95
N VAL A 204 -6.36 -14.32 -3.79
CA VAL A 204 -5.75 -13.01 -3.55
C VAL A 204 -4.35 -12.99 -4.16
N SER A 205 -4.02 -11.87 -4.80
CA SER A 205 -2.71 -11.63 -5.40
C SER A 205 -2.11 -10.31 -4.92
N VAL A 206 -0.80 -10.13 -5.13
CA VAL A 206 -0.13 -8.84 -4.88
C VAL A 206 -0.74 -7.73 -5.74
N ALA A 207 -1.24 -8.05 -6.94
CA ALA A 207 -1.91 -7.07 -7.79
C ALA A 207 -3.17 -6.49 -7.13
N ASP A 208 -3.87 -7.27 -6.28
CA ASP A 208 -5.04 -6.78 -5.56
C ASP A 208 -4.66 -5.71 -4.53
N PHE A 209 -3.49 -5.85 -3.89
CA PHE A 209 -2.93 -4.80 -3.05
C PHE A 209 -2.63 -3.54 -3.86
N GLY A 210 -1.95 -3.67 -5.01
CA GLY A 210 -1.68 -2.55 -5.91
C GLY A 210 -2.97 -1.80 -6.28
N ASN A 211 -3.99 -2.53 -6.74
CA ASN A 211 -5.29 -1.97 -7.14
C ASN A 211 -5.99 -1.22 -5.99
N VAL A 212 -6.02 -1.81 -4.79
CA VAL A 212 -6.66 -1.17 -3.62
C VAL A 212 -5.95 0.13 -3.23
N MET A 213 -4.62 0.14 -3.32
CA MET A 213 -3.81 1.29 -2.95
C MET A 213 -3.88 2.41 -3.98
N THR A 214 -3.85 2.09 -5.28
CA THR A 214 -3.96 3.10 -6.35
C THR A 214 -5.38 3.67 -6.47
N ARG A 215 -6.41 2.84 -6.29
CA ARG A 215 -7.82 3.24 -6.44
C ARG A 215 -8.33 4.13 -5.31
N PHE A 216 -8.01 3.81 -4.07
CA PHE A 216 -8.52 4.52 -2.89
C PHE A 216 -7.49 5.45 -2.24
N GLY A 217 -6.23 5.40 -2.68
CA GLY A 217 -5.19 6.34 -2.26
C GLY A 217 -4.94 6.32 -0.76
N ASP A 218 -4.82 7.52 -0.18
CA ASP A 218 -4.46 7.73 1.23
C ASP A 218 -5.43 7.07 2.21
N ALA A 219 -6.71 6.93 1.85
CA ALA A 219 -7.71 6.28 2.69
C ALA A 219 -7.37 4.79 2.92
N SER A 220 -7.05 4.05 1.84
CA SER A 220 -6.60 2.67 1.94
C SER A 220 -5.28 2.55 2.68
N TRP A 221 -4.32 3.44 2.40
CA TRP A 221 -3.02 3.36 3.04
C TRP A 221 -3.11 3.64 4.55
N LYS A 222 -3.93 4.61 4.95
CA LYS A 222 -4.22 4.89 6.35
C LYS A 222 -4.92 3.71 7.03
N PHE A 223 -5.91 3.12 6.37
CA PHE A 223 -6.60 1.93 6.86
C PHE A 223 -5.62 0.77 7.08
N TRP A 224 -4.75 0.53 6.09
CA TRP A 224 -3.72 -0.50 6.14
C TRP A 224 -2.78 -0.33 7.33
N ASN A 225 -2.23 0.87 7.52
CA ASN A 225 -1.30 1.15 8.61
C ASN A 225 -1.97 1.12 10.00
N THR A 226 -3.24 1.51 10.09
CA THR A 226 -3.97 1.60 11.36
C THR A 226 -4.47 0.23 11.81
N TYR A 227 -5.07 -0.55 10.90
CA TYR A 227 -5.80 -1.76 11.25
C TYR A 227 -5.11 -3.05 10.79
N ILE A 228 -4.56 -3.07 9.57
CA ILE A 228 -4.03 -4.31 8.96
C ILE A 228 -2.63 -4.60 9.46
N GLN A 229 -1.70 -3.65 9.33
CA GLN A 229 -0.28 -3.87 9.63
C GLN A 229 -0.02 -4.24 11.10
N PRO A 230 -0.61 -3.58 12.12
CA PRO A 230 -0.39 -3.94 13.51
C PRO A 230 -0.99 -5.31 13.88
N HIS A 231 -2.08 -5.69 13.20
CA HIS A 231 -2.83 -6.92 13.48
C HIS A 231 -2.70 -7.97 12.37
N TRP A 232 -1.60 -7.93 11.61
CA TRP A 232 -1.40 -8.72 10.39
C TRP A 232 -1.73 -10.21 10.54
N LYS A 233 -1.30 -10.82 11.64
CA LYS A 233 -1.56 -12.25 11.91
C LYS A 233 -3.05 -12.56 12.04
N VAL A 234 -3.81 -11.67 12.69
CA VAL A 234 -5.26 -11.82 12.86
C VAL A 234 -5.95 -11.68 11.50
N TRP A 235 -5.57 -10.68 10.71
CA TRP A 235 -6.12 -10.45 9.38
C TRP A 235 -5.87 -11.59 8.38
N LEU A 236 -4.69 -12.21 8.46
CA LEU A 236 -4.38 -13.40 7.67
C LEU A 236 -5.19 -14.61 8.13
N ALA A 237 -5.16 -14.90 9.43
CA ALA A 237 -5.79 -16.10 9.99
C ALA A 237 -7.32 -16.07 9.83
N SER A 238 -7.94 -14.89 9.91
CA SER A 238 -9.39 -14.75 9.76
C SER A 238 -9.88 -14.76 8.32
N GLY A 239 -8.98 -14.68 7.33
CA GLY A 239 -9.34 -14.42 5.94
C GLY A 239 -9.87 -13.00 5.68
N ALA A 240 -9.88 -12.13 6.70
CA ALA A 240 -10.32 -10.75 6.56
C ALA A 240 -9.47 -9.97 5.57
N LEU A 241 -8.17 -10.28 5.48
CA LEU A 241 -7.29 -9.62 4.51
C LEU A 241 -7.73 -9.90 3.07
N ALA A 242 -8.10 -11.15 2.80
CA ALA A 242 -8.60 -11.55 1.50
C ALA A 242 -9.92 -10.86 1.17
N ALA A 243 -10.84 -10.81 2.14
CA ALA A 243 -12.12 -10.12 1.99
C ALA A 243 -11.93 -8.61 1.75
N TYR A 244 -11.01 -7.97 2.46
CA TYR A 244 -10.67 -6.56 2.29
C TYR A 244 -10.10 -6.27 0.91
N LEU A 245 -9.12 -7.07 0.46
CA LEU A 245 -8.51 -6.88 -0.86
C LEU A 245 -9.50 -7.13 -2.01
N ALA A 246 -10.51 -7.97 -1.80
CA ALA A 246 -11.59 -8.17 -2.76
C ALA A 246 -12.59 -7.00 -2.78
N ASN A 247 -12.97 -6.47 -1.61
CA ASN A 247 -14.04 -5.49 -1.46
C ASN A 247 -13.71 -4.43 -0.39
N PRO A 248 -12.76 -3.51 -0.64
CA PRO A 248 -12.28 -2.57 0.38
C PRO A 248 -13.37 -1.61 0.87
N GLU A 249 -14.32 -1.25 0.00
CA GLU A 249 -15.42 -0.31 0.29
C GLU A 249 -16.35 -0.81 1.40
N TYR A 250 -16.42 -2.13 1.62
CA TYR A 250 -17.19 -2.69 2.72
C TYR A 250 -16.51 -2.49 4.07
N PHE A 251 -15.19 -2.34 4.10
CA PHE A 251 -14.42 -2.25 5.33
C PHE A 251 -14.02 -0.82 5.68
N GLN A 252 -13.74 0.01 4.69
CA GLN A 252 -13.25 1.37 4.92
C GLN A 252 -14.18 2.43 4.32
N ASP A 253 -14.34 3.54 5.04
CA ASP A 253 -14.97 4.74 4.51
C ASP A 253 -13.99 5.58 3.67
N ALA A 254 -14.48 6.69 3.12
CA ALA A 254 -13.66 7.63 2.35
C ALA A 254 -12.51 8.27 3.16
N ALA A 255 -12.55 8.20 4.50
CA ALA A 255 -11.53 8.72 5.41
C ALA A 255 -10.56 7.64 5.92
N GLY A 256 -10.68 6.41 5.41
CA GLY A 256 -9.88 5.25 5.83
C GLY A 256 -10.22 4.75 7.24
N GLN A 257 -11.42 5.05 7.76
CA GLN A 257 -11.92 4.51 9.01
C GLN A 257 -12.70 3.22 8.78
N LEU A 258 -12.69 2.34 9.79
CA LEU A 258 -13.43 1.10 9.75
C LEU A 258 -14.93 1.38 9.76
N THR A 259 -15.66 0.85 8.78
CA THR A 259 -17.12 0.97 8.71
C THR A 259 -17.79 0.00 9.69
N GLU A 260 -19.03 0.29 10.08
CA GLU A 260 -19.81 -0.62 10.93
C GLU A 260 -20.08 -1.96 10.23
N ALA A 261 -20.35 -1.94 8.92
CA ALA A 261 -20.53 -3.16 8.13
C ALA A 261 -19.25 -4.01 8.11
N GLY A 262 -18.09 -3.38 7.92
CA GLY A 262 -16.78 -4.02 7.98
C GLY A 262 -16.53 -4.63 9.35
N PHE A 263 -16.83 -3.91 10.43
CA PHE A 263 -16.69 -4.42 11.79
C PHE A 263 -17.58 -5.64 12.07
N ARG A 264 -18.85 -5.61 11.64
CA ARG A 264 -19.76 -6.76 11.76
C ARG A 264 -19.22 -7.96 10.98
N HIS A 265 -18.76 -7.75 9.74
CA HIS A 265 -18.22 -8.83 8.92
C HIS A 265 -16.90 -9.40 9.46
N LEU A 266 -16.03 -8.55 10.03
CA LEU A 266 -14.84 -9.01 10.74
C LEU A 266 -15.20 -9.87 11.96
N THR A 267 -16.28 -9.53 12.66
CA THR A 267 -16.76 -10.29 13.82
C THR A 267 -17.31 -11.65 13.39
N GLU A 268 -18.05 -11.70 12.27
CA GLU A 268 -18.51 -12.95 11.66
C GLU A 268 -17.33 -13.85 11.26
N LEU A 269 -16.36 -13.30 10.52
CA LEU A 269 -15.15 -14.04 10.10
C LEU A 269 -14.32 -14.52 11.30
N ALA A 270 -14.14 -13.66 12.32
CA ALA A 270 -13.42 -14.04 13.54
C ALA A 270 -14.16 -15.14 14.31
N GLY A 271 -15.50 -15.09 14.37
CA GLY A 271 -16.34 -16.12 14.97
C GLY A 271 -16.26 -17.45 14.22
N GLU A 272 -16.28 -17.40 12.88
CA GLU A 272 -16.10 -18.57 12.02
C GLU A 272 -14.72 -19.20 12.19
N VAL A 273 -13.66 -18.39 12.28
CA VAL A 273 -12.29 -18.88 12.48
C VAL A 273 -12.08 -19.44 13.88
N ALA A 274 -12.66 -18.82 14.91
CA ALA A 274 -12.68 -19.41 16.24
C ALA A 274 -13.42 -20.76 16.24
N ALA A 275 -14.58 -20.84 15.58
CA ALA A 275 -15.35 -22.07 15.45
C ALA A 275 -14.63 -23.14 14.61
N SER A 276 -13.93 -22.76 13.54
CA SER A 276 -13.19 -23.68 12.67
C SER A 276 -11.88 -24.14 13.31
N ALA A 277 -11.23 -23.32 14.12
CA ALA A 277 -10.09 -23.74 14.93
C ALA A 277 -10.52 -24.77 15.99
N ILE A 278 -11.69 -24.59 16.62
CA ILE A 278 -12.27 -25.57 17.54
C ILE A 278 -12.63 -26.88 16.80
N ARG A 279 -13.18 -26.79 15.58
CA ARG A 279 -13.51 -27.96 14.75
C ARG A 279 -12.27 -28.68 14.20
N GLY A 280 -11.26 -27.95 13.74
CA GLY A 280 -10.03 -28.47 13.13
C GLY A 280 -9.07 -29.12 14.13
N VAL A 281 -9.11 -28.71 15.40
CA VAL A 281 -8.46 -29.47 16.50
C VAL A 281 -9.20 -30.80 16.75
N GLY A 282 -10.48 -30.91 16.40
CA GLY A 282 -11.30 -32.12 16.54
C GLY A 282 -11.20 -33.11 15.36
N GLU A 283 -10.83 -32.67 14.17
CA GLU A 283 -10.79 -33.54 12.96
C GLU A 283 -9.59 -34.51 12.91
N GLY A 284 -8.63 -34.37 13.83
CA GLY A 284 -7.55 -35.36 14.06
C GLY A 284 -7.99 -36.64 14.78
N SER A 285 -9.21 -36.71 15.32
CA SER A 285 -9.71 -37.91 16.01
C SER A 285 -11.23 -38.02 15.88
N GLY A 286 -11.70 -38.59 14.77
CA GLY A 286 -13.13 -38.77 14.44
C GLY A 286 -13.98 -39.59 15.43
N ARG A 287 -13.45 -39.98 16.59
CA ARG A 287 -14.21 -40.59 17.71
C ARG A 287 -14.36 -39.66 18.92
N ALA A 288 -13.41 -38.76 19.15
CA ALA A 288 -13.49 -37.80 20.26
C ALA A 288 -14.48 -36.66 20.00
N VAL A 289 -14.89 -36.42 18.75
CA VAL A 289 -15.82 -35.32 18.41
C VAL A 289 -17.25 -35.59 18.93
N LYS A 290 -17.74 -36.83 18.80
CA LYS A 290 -19.01 -37.22 19.43
C LYS A 290 -18.89 -37.19 20.94
N GLU A 291 -17.76 -37.68 21.47
CA GLU A 291 -17.51 -37.75 22.90
C GLU A 291 -17.31 -36.36 23.54
N ILE A 292 -16.73 -35.38 22.86
CA ILE A 292 -16.56 -34.00 23.37
C ILE A 292 -17.81 -33.15 23.16
N ALA A 293 -18.57 -33.35 22.08
CA ALA A 293 -19.86 -32.67 21.90
C ALA A 293 -20.92 -33.21 22.86
N GLU A 294 -20.95 -34.52 23.08
CA GLU A 294 -21.78 -35.18 24.10
C GLU A 294 -21.24 -34.87 25.50
N ALA A 295 -19.92 -34.89 25.75
CA ALA A 295 -19.35 -34.51 27.04
C ALA A 295 -19.48 -33.01 27.33
N THR A 296 -19.50 -32.10 26.36
CA THR A 296 -19.74 -30.67 26.63
C THR A 296 -21.21 -30.45 26.94
N ARG A 297 -22.11 -31.17 26.26
CA ARG A 297 -23.54 -31.16 26.57
C ARG A 297 -23.82 -31.77 27.95
N ASP A 298 -23.17 -32.87 28.28
CA ASP A 298 -23.29 -33.54 29.59
C ASP A 298 -22.51 -32.82 30.69
N THR A 299 -21.42 -32.10 30.40
CA THR A 299 -20.68 -31.28 31.40
C THR A 299 -21.42 -30.00 31.75
N ILE A 300 -22.21 -29.47 30.82
CA ILE A 300 -23.10 -28.33 31.08
C ILE A 300 -24.38 -28.78 31.81
N LEU A 301 -24.79 -30.05 31.67
CA LEU A 301 -26.00 -30.60 32.30
C LEU A 301 -25.75 -31.44 33.56
N HIS A 302 -24.52 -31.92 33.83
CA HIS A 302 -24.17 -32.62 35.06
C HIS A 302 -23.59 -31.66 36.12
N PRO A 303 -24.25 -31.52 37.28
CA PRO A 303 -23.88 -30.55 38.32
C PRO A 303 -22.50 -30.77 38.97
N GLN A 304 -21.85 -31.91 38.73
CA GLN A 304 -20.55 -32.24 39.32
C GLN A 304 -19.34 -31.71 38.53
N TYR A 305 -19.44 -31.54 37.21
CA TYR A 305 -18.36 -30.99 36.36
C TYR A 305 -18.58 -29.53 35.96
N GLY A 306 -19.78 -29.00 36.18
CA GLY A 306 -20.10 -27.58 35.99
C GLY A 306 -19.17 -26.66 36.79
N MET A 307 -18.70 -27.07 37.98
CA MET A 307 -17.74 -26.26 38.75
C MET A 307 -16.40 -26.09 38.03
N TYR A 308 -15.83 -27.13 37.42
CA TYR A 308 -14.51 -27.02 36.76
C TYR A 308 -14.57 -26.20 35.48
N SER A 309 -15.65 -26.33 34.71
CA SER A 309 -15.96 -25.46 33.57
C SER A 309 -16.09 -23.99 34.00
N LEU A 310 -16.81 -23.74 35.10
CA LEU A 310 -17.02 -22.40 35.63
C LEU A 310 -15.70 -21.82 36.17
N ILE A 311 -14.89 -22.61 36.87
CA ILE A 311 -13.53 -22.23 37.31
C ILE A 311 -12.64 -21.90 36.11
N GLY A 312 -12.64 -22.74 35.07
CA GLY A 312 -11.86 -22.51 33.84
C GLY A 312 -12.28 -21.23 33.12
N THR A 313 -13.59 -20.99 33.01
CA THR A 313 -14.14 -19.78 32.39
C THR A 313 -13.83 -18.53 33.21
N VAL A 314 -13.90 -18.63 34.55
CA VAL A 314 -13.52 -17.54 35.47
C VAL A 314 -12.02 -17.25 35.38
N ILE A 315 -11.15 -18.26 35.32
CA ILE A 315 -9.70 -18.07 35.15
C ILE A 315 -9.40 -17.43 33.79
N PHE A 316 -10.07 -17.87 32.73
CA PHE A 316 -9.90 -17.33 31.38
C PHE A 316 -10.36 -15.86 31.30
N LEU A 317 -11.54 -15.55 31.84
CA LEU A 317 -12.05 -14.18 31.93
C LEU A 317 -11.18 -13.30 32.84
N ALA A 318 -10.66 -13.84 33.95
CA ALA A 318 -9.72 -13.14 34.82
C ALA A 318 -8.39 -12.85 34.09
N GLY A 319 -7.90 -13.79 33.29
CA GLY A 319 -6.72 -13.60 32.43
C GLY A 319 -6.92 -12.49 31.41
N ILE A 320 -8.07 -12.47 30.73
CA ILE A 320 -8.43 -11.39 29.78
C ILE A 320 -8.58 -10.05 30.51
N ALA A 321 -9.23 -10.04 31.67
CA ALA A 321 -9.40 -8.84 32.49
C ALA A 321 -8.05 -8.27 32.96
N LEU A 322 -7.08 -9.13 33.28
CA LEU A 322 -5.72 -8.72 33.68
C LEU A 322 -4.89 -8.12 32.54
N CYS A 323 -5.25 -8.34 31.28
CA CYS A 323 -4.61 -7.68 30.13
C CYS A 323 -4.97 -6.18 30.06
N PHE A 324 -6.09 -5.75 30.64
CA PHE A 324 -6.46 -4.34 30.66
C PHE A 324 -5.74 -3.59 31.77
N ARG A 325 -4.87 -2.65 31.41
CA ARG A 325 -3.99 -1.89 32.33
C ARG A 325 -4.74 -1.24 33.51
N ARG A 326 -5.98 -0.78 33.29
CA ARG A 326 -6.82 -0.15 34.32
C ARG A 326 -7.36 -1.16 35.33
N VAL A 327 -7.79 -2.33 34.85
CA VAL A 327 -8.29 -3.44 35.68
C VAL A 327 -7.14 -4.10 36.42
N ARG A 328 -5.98 -4.30 35.76
CA ARG A 328 -4.76 -4.82 36.38
C ARG A 328 -4.32 -4.01 37.60
N HIS A 329 -4.39 -2.68 37.51
CA HIS A 329 -3.98 -1.81 38.61
C HIS A 329 -4.91 -1.94 39.84
N TRP A 330 -6.21 -2.11 39.61
CA TRP A 330 -7.19 -2.34 40.69
C TRP A 330 -7.11 -3.76 41.27
N ALA A 331 -7.06 -4.77 40.41
CA ALA A 331 -7.04 -6.18 40.82
C ALA A 331 -5.75 -6.55 41.58
N LEU A 332 -4.60 -5.97 41.22
CA LEU A 332 -3.33 -6.22 41.90
C LEU A 332 -3.09 -5.26 43.08
N ARG A 333 -3.95 -4.27 43.32
CA ARG A 333 -3.81 -3.31 44.43
C ARG A 333 -3.69 -3.96 45.81
N PRO A 334 -4.49 -4.98 46.19
CA PRO A 334 -4.31 -5.66 47.48
C PRO A 334 -3.01 -6.48 47.56
N LEU A 335 -2.54 -7.05 46.44
CA LEU A 335 -1.28 -7.80 46.36
C LEU A 335 -0.03 -6.89 46.39
N GLN A 336 -0.17 -5.61 46.05
CA GLN A 336 0.93 -4.64 46.18
C GLN A 336 1.37 -4.44 47.63
N TRP A 337 0.48 -4.67 48.61
CA TRP A 337 0.84 -4.61 50.03
C TRP A 337 1.76 -5.78 50.43
N LEU A 338 1.57 -6.97 49.86
CA LEU A 338 2.48 -8.11 50.06
C LEU A 338 3.86 -7.91 49.42
N ASN A 339 3.94 -7.11 48.35
CA ASN A 339 5.19 -6.84 47.65
C ASN A 339 5.93 -5.59 48.20
N GLN A 340 5.33 -4.89 49.16
CA GLN A 340 6.03 -3.91 49.99
C GLN A 340 6.74 -4.66 51.13
N ALA A 341 7.77 -5.43 50.76
CA ALA A 341 8.74 -5.88 51.76
C ALA A 341 9.27 -4.64 52.50
N PRO A 342 9.45 -4.70 53.83
CA PRO A 342 9.96 -3.57 54.59
C PRO A 342 11.31 -3.19 53.99
N LYS A 343 11.39 -2.01 53.37
CA LYS A 343 12.65 -1.37 53.01
C LYS A 343 13.34 -1.11 54.34
N GLN A 344 14.08 -2.10 54.81
CA GLN A 344 15.02 -1.94 55.89
C GLN A 344 15.93 -0.79 55.47
N SER A 345 15.82 0.28 56.23
CA SER A 345 16.68 1.44 56.20
C SER A 345 18.13 0.98 56.40
N LEU A 346 18.80 0.63 55.31
CA LEU A 346 20.26 0.66 55.22
C LEU A 346 20.67 2.13 55.11
N ILE A 347 20.40 2.88 56.18
CA ILE A 347 21.05 4.14 56.54
C ILE A 347 21.99 3.77 57.68
N ALA A 348 23.22 3.40 57.31
CA ALA A 348 24.42 3.15 58.10
C ALA A 348 25.19 2.10 57.29
N THR A 349 26.26 2.36 56.56
CA THR A 349 27.43 3.19 56.82
C THR A 349 28.19 3.33 55.50
N ARG A 350 28.19 4.49 54.84
CA ARG A 350 29.19 4.78 53.79
C ARG A 350 29.42 6.28 53.62
N ASN A 351 29.54 6.98 54.75
CA ASN A 351 30.13 8.31 54.84
C ASN A 351 31.37 8.19 55.76
N ALA A 352 32.36 7.46 55.28
CA ALA A 352 33.74 7.47 55.78
C ALA A 352 34.58 6.91 54.64
N ASP A 353 35.59 7.65 54.20
CA ASP A 353 36.47 7.42 53.05
C ASP A 353 35.79 7.57 51.66
N GLU A 354 36.17 8.50 50.78
CA GLU A 354 37.47 9.12 50.57
C GLU A 354 37.30 10.55 50.05
N GLY A 355 37.97 11.51 50.70
CA GLY A 355 38.28 12.80 50.11
C GLY A 355 39.52 12.68 49.24
N LYS A 356 39.45 13.17 48.00
CA LYS A 356 40.58 13.74 47.26
C LYS A 356 40.10 14.80 46.27
N PRO A 357 40.54 16.06 46.41
CA PRO A 357 40.34 17.08 45.40
C PRO A 357 41.47 16.99 44.36
N ASN A 358 41.13 16.64 43.12
CA ASN A 358 42.03 16.94 41.99
C ASN A 358 41.55 18.22 41.33
N ALA A 359 42.24 19.28 41.71
CA ALA A 359 42.37 20.50 40.96
C ALA A 359 43.12 20.25 39.64
N ASP A 360 42.91 21.18 38.72
CA ASP A 360 43.77 21.50 37.58
C ASP A 360 43.78 20.50 36.42
N SER A 361 43.22 20.89 35.28
CA SER A 361 44.03 21.49 34.21
C SER A 361 43.26 21.70 32.89
N ALA A 362 43.52 22.88 32.32
CA ALA A 362 43.59 23.20 30.89
C ALA A 362 42.30 23.28 30.07
N SER A 363 41.72 24.48 30.12
CA SER A 363 41.29 25.25 28.96
C SER A 363 42.27 25.16 27.78
N GLY A 364 41.76 24.88 26.58
CA GLY A 364 42.47 25.04 25.29
C GLY A 364 41.46 25.27 24.14
N PRO A 365 41.81 26.05 23.09
CA PRO A 365 40.87 26.90 22.38
C PRO A 365 40.40 26.37 21.02
N ASN A 366 39.19 26.77 20.66
CA ASN A 366 38.77 27.36 19.39
C ASN A 366 39.60 26.99 18.13
N GLY A 367 39.03 26.15 17.28
CA GLY A 367 39.57 25.80 15.95
C GLY A 367 38.49 25.86 14.87
N ASN A 368 38.29 27.07 14.33
CA ASN A 368 37.62 27.33 13.06
C ASN A 368 38.29 26.52 11.94
N SER A 369 37.53 25.73 11.18
CA SER A 369 37.97 25.24 9.87
C SER A 369 36.98 25.67 8.79
N GLU A 370 37.20 26.87 8.27
CA GLU A 370 36.74 27.29 6.95
C GLU A 370 37.30 26.30 5.91
N ARG A 371 36.42 25.68 5.12
CA ARG A 371 36.81 24.98 3.89
C ARG A 371 36.66 25.93 2.71
N PRO A 372 37.73 26.21 1.95
CA PRO A 372 37.64 27.04 0.76
C PRO A 372 37.01 26.26 -0.39
N ASN A 373 36.03 26.93 -0.98
CA ASN A 373 35.42 26.71 -2.27
C ASN A 373 36.49 26.72 -3.37
N LYS A 374 36.82 25.56 -3.96
CA LYS A 374 37.60 25.49 -5.19
C LYS A 374 36.65 25.50 -6.39
N LYS A 375 36.52 26.69 -6.97
CA LYS A 375 36.30 26.88 -8.41
C LYS A 375 37.45 26.21 -9.16
N SER A 376 37.13 25.40 -10.16
CA SER A 376 38.01 25.17 -11.30
C SER A 376 37.15 25.22 -12.56
N GLU A 377 37.07 26.43 -13.11
CA GLU A 377 36.93 26.66 -14.54
C GLU A 377 38.10 25.95 -15.24
N CYS A 378 37.82 25.22 -16.31
CA CYS A 378 38.84 24.93 -17.32
C CYS A 378 38.13 24.95 -18.68
N SER A 379 38.29 26.09 -19.35
CA SER A 379 38.03 26.30 -20.76
C SER A 379 39.20 25.76 -21.60
N ALA A 380 38.85 25.22 -22.76
CA ALA A 380 39.58 25.25 -24.04
C ALA A 380 40.97 24.58 -24.13
N SER A 381 41.03 23.51 -24.93
CA SER A 381 41.65 23.54 -26.27
C SER A 381 41.03 22.47 -27.15
#